data_AF-A0A8H4P066-F1
#
_entry.id   AF-A0A8H4P066-F1
#
_cell.length_a   1.000
_cell.length_b   1.000
_cell.length_c   1.000
_cell.angle_alpha   90.00
_cell.angle_beta   90.00
_cell.angle_gamma   90.00
#
_symmetry.space_group_name_H-M   'P 1'
#
loop_
_entity.id
_entity.type
_entity.pdbx_description
1 polymer ?
#
loop_
_entity_poly.entity_id
_entity_poly.type
_entity_poly.pdbx_seq_one_letter_code
_entity_poly.pdbx_strand_id
1 'polypeptide(L)'
;MVLDSTVPRKKWWKIQWYSDDDTPEERKLLIKLDLIVVPYAILAYWVKYIDQSNLNNAYVAGMKEDLGFYGNELVQLQTMYTVGAVVGMVPFMFLFTYIPMFMVGFFEAAFFPAMHYVFGSWYRGHEIARRGGLFYTGLNLGTLTAGLVAAGASHRLEGVNGLAGWRWMYIICALITFPVGIMGYFLLPGTIDQPNRWILNDKDIELAKRRLERSGHVTHGTFKVSHLKRIFLSPQFWTVIIVDCLFWNAGIHKSTGSFLLWIKSLGRYSPAKINELVAITPALGILYNLIACFASDLVLGPAWAITMASTLNAIGLVIGDMESARGCSLVWILDNVLVERPFERLPWLGKYHPPRLSGRTVLHSCADYNHRTILNGMDSSPYFPNC
;
A
#
# COMPACT_ATOMS: atom_id res chain seq x y z
N MET A 1 -23.67 -28.90 34.85
CA MET A 1 -23.04 -29.54 33.68
C MET A 1 -21.73 -28.82 33.43
N VAL A 2 -20.64 -29.34 33.97
CA VAL A 2 -19.28 -28.81 33.79
C VAL A 2 -18.84 -29.25 32.40
N LEU A 3 -18.67 -28.31 31.47
CA LEU A 3 -18.09 -28.62 30.15
C LEU A 3 -16.61 -28.92 30.37
N ASP A 4 -16.28 -30.20 30.32
CA ASP A 4 -14.93 -30.72 30.31
C ASP A 4 -14.21 -30.18 29.07
N SER A 5 -13.35 -29.18 29.24
CA SER A 5 -12.58 -28.57 28.16
C SER A 5 -11.38 -29.45 27.82
N THR A 6 -11.64 -30.63 27.26
CA THR A 6 -10.62 -31.58 26.75
C THR A 6 -10.15 -31.24 25.33
N VAL A 7 -10.22 -29.97 24.92
CA VAL A 7 -9.57 -29.54 23.67
C VAL A 7 -8.08 -29.35 24.00
N PRO A 8 -7.17 -30.23 23.53
CA PRO A 8 -5.75 -30.07 23.80
C PRO A 8 -5.28 -28.71 23.29
N ARG A 9 -4.58 -27.95 24.15
CA ARG A 9 -3.99 -26.65 23.78
C ARG A 9 -3.11 -26.87 22.55
N LYS A 10 -3.57 -26.36 21.41
CA LYS A 10 -2.92 -26.55 20.11
C LYS A 10 -1.53 -25.93 20.15
N LYS A 11 -0.55 -26.66 19.60
CA LYS A 11 0.86 -26.25 19.54
C LYS A 11 0.99 -24.95 18.74
N TRP A 12 1.68 -23.96 19.30
CA TRP A 12 1.84 -22.60 18.74
C TRP A 12 2.50 -22.56 17.34
N TRP A 13 3.23 -23.62 16.97
CA TRP A 13 3.88 -23.74 15.65
C TRP A 13 3.01 -24.41 14.56
N LYS A 14 1.82 -24.93 14.90
CA LYS A 14 0.96 -25.60 13.92
C LYS A 14 0.04 -24.59 13.23
N ILE A 15 0.40 -24.17 12.01
CA ILE A 15 -0.45 -23.29 11.18
C ILE A 15 -1.79 -24.00 10.90
N GLN A 16 -2.89 -23.44 11.43
CA GLN A 16 -4.22 -24.04 11.30
C GLN A 16 -4.95 -23.56 10.03
N TRP A 17 -4.47 -23.91 8.83
CA TRP A 17 -5.09 -23.38 7.60
C TRP A 17 -6.58 -23.73 7.44
N TYR A 18 -7.00 -24.90 7.95
CA TYR A 18 -8.39 -25.38 7.96
C TYR A 18 -8.87 -25.56 9.40
N SER A 19 -10.18 -25.45 9.64
CA SER A 19 -10.77 -25.85 10.93
C SER A 19 -10.72 -27.37 11.07
N ASP A 20 -10.69 -27.84 12.32
CA ASP A 20 -10.74 -29.28 12.60
C ASP A 20 -12.13 -29.87 12.23
N ASP A 21 -13.16 -29.02 12.16
CA ASP A 21 -14.54 -29.38 11.83
C ASP A 21 -14.83 -29.39 10.31
N ASP A 22 -13.85 -29.01 9.47
CA ASP A 22 -14.06 -28.92 8.02
C ASP A 22 -13.95 -30.29 7.35
N THR A 23 -14.99 -30.69 6.61
CA THR A 23 -15.03 -31.94 5.83
C THR A 23 -14.03 -31.91 4.66
N PRO A 24 -13.65 -33.08 4.08
CA PRO A 24 -12.76 -33.12 2.92
C PRO A 24 -13.29 -32.31 1.72
N GLU A 25 -14.61 -32.28 1.53
CA GLU A 25 -15.28 -31.51 0.47
C GLU A 25 -15.17 -29.99 0.73
N GLU A 26 -15.37 -29.56 1.98
CA GLU A 26 -15.21 -28.15 2.38
C GLU A 26 -13.77 -27.68 2.20
N ARG A 27 -12.78 -28.52 2.53
CA ARG A 27 -11.37 -28.22 2.31
C ARG A 27 -11.05 -28.06 0.82
N LYS A 28 -11.60 -28.91 -0.04
CA LYS A 28 -11.42 -28.80 -1.49
C LYS A 28 -12.03 -27.50 -2.04
N LEU A 29 -13.20 -27.11 -1.55
CA LEU A 29 -13.83 -25.84 -1.87
C LEU A 29 -12.96 -24.65 -1.42
N LEU A 30 -12.45 -24.68 -0.19
CA LEU A 30 -11.56 -23.64 0.34
C LEU A 30 -10.29 -23.51 -0.49
N ILE A 31 -9.66 -24.62 -0.89
CA ILE A 31 -8.48 -24.60 -1.78
C ILE A 31 -8.84 -23.95 -3.12
N LYS A 32 -9.97 -24.33 -3.71
CA LYS A 32 -10.43 -23.74 -4.97
C LYS A 32 -10.64 -22.23 -4.85
N LEU A 33 -11.28 -21.78 -3.78
CA LEU A 33 -11.49 -20.35 -3.51
C LEU A 33 -10.15 -19.64 -3.24
N ASP A 34 -9.27 -20.23 -2.44
CA ASP A 34 -7.96 -19.66 -2.11
C ASP A 34 -7.09 -19.48 -3.36
N LEU A 35 -7.07 -20.47 -4.27
CA LEU A 35 -6.31 -20.40 -5.52
C LEU A 35 -6.83 -19.34 -6.50
N ILE A 36 -8.06 -18.87 -6.33
CA ILE A 36 -8.69 -17.92 -7.23
C ILE A 36 -8.69 -16.53 -6.61
N VAL A 37 -9.29 -16.39 -5.42
CA VAL A 37 -9.50 -15.11 -4.76
C VAL A 37 -8.20 -14.52 -4.25
N VAL A 38 -7.34 -15.30 -3.59
CA VAL A 38 -6.14 -14.75 -2.93
C VAL A 38 -5.11 -14.24 -3.95
N PRO A 39 -4.70 -15.01 -4.98
CA PRO A 39 -3.80 -14.50 -6.00
C PRO A 39 -4.35 -13.30 -6.75
N TYR A 40 -5.64 -13.33 -7.11
CA TYR A 40 -6.27 -12.19 -7.77
C TYR A 40 -6.29 -10.95 -6.86
N ALA A 41 -6.63 -11.11 -5.59
CA ALA A 41 -6.64 -10.02 -4.62
C ALA A 41 -5.25 -9.37 -4.50
N ILE A 42 -4.18 -10.17 -4.45
CA ILE A 42 -2.79 -9.68 -4.44
C ILE A 42 -2.47 -8.95 -5.74
N LEU A 43 -2.80 -9.54 -6.90
CA LEU A 43 -2.53 -8.93 -8.23
C LEU A 43 -3.28 -7.61 -8.44
N ALA A 44 -4.56 -7.56 -8.08
CA ALA A 44 -5.36 -6.35 -8.24
C ALA A 44 -4.93 -5.25 -7.26
N TYR A 45 -4.53 -5.60 -6.02
CA TYR A 45 -3.96 -4.63 -5.09
C TYR A 45 -2.57 -4.16 -5.52
N TRP A 46 -1.77 -5.06 -6.11
CA TRP A 46 -0.48 -4.74 -6.73
C TRP A 46 -0.64 -3.70 -7.83
N VAL A 47 -1.53 -3.93 -8.79
CA VAL A 47 -1.82 -2.99 -9.88
C VAL A 47 -2.35 -1.66 -9.35
N LYS A 48 -3.30 -1.68 -8.41
CA LYS A 48 -3.82 -0.47 -7.78
C LYS A 48 -2.69 0.40 -7.18
N TYR A 49 -1.77 -0.21 -6.44
CA TYR A 49 -0.67 0.54 -5.81
C TYR A 49 0.44 0.93 -6.79
N ILE A 50 0.57 0.25 -7.93
CA ILE A 50 1.40 0.73 -9.03
C ILE A 50 0.90 2.11 -9.48
N ASP A 51 -0.39 2.22 -9.80
CA ASP A 51 -0.97 3.45 -10.33
C ASP A 51 -0.93 4.61 -9.31
N GLN A 52 -1.23 4.33 -8.04
CA GLN A 52 -1.15 5.35 -6.99
C GLN A 52 0.27 5.85 -6.74
N SER A 53 1.26 4.95 -6.77
CA SER A 53 2.65 5.31 -6.50
C SER A 53 3.29 6.06 -7.68
N ASN A 54 2.79 5.85 -8.90
CA ASN A 54 3.30 6.50 -10.10
C ASN A 54 3.21 8.03 -10.06
N LEU A 55 2.19 8.61 -9.42
CA LEU A 55 2.06 10.08 -9.32
C LEU A 55 3.29 10.71 -8.67
N ASN A 56 3.74 10.14 -7.55
CA ASN A 56 4.90 10.64 -6.82
C ASN A 56 6.20 10.37 -7.59
N ASN A 57 6.34 9.18 -8.18
CA ASN A 57 7.53 8.81 -8.94
C ASN A 57 7.67 9.65 -10.23
N ALA A 58 6.56 9.92 -10.92
CA ALA A 58 6.52 10.80 -12.09
C ALA A 58 6.90 12.24 -11.72
N TYR A 59 6.41 12.74 -10.59
CA TYR A 59 6.74 14.08 -10.08
C TYR A 59 8.24 14.28 -9.88
N VAL A 60 8.96 13.26 -9.40
CA VAL A 60 10.42 13.35 -9.27
C VAL A 60 11.17 13.07 -10.57
N ALA A 61 10.54 12.38 -11.53
CA ALA A 61 11.09 12.00 -12.82
C ALA A 61 10.93 13.06 -13.94
N GLY A 62 10.56 14.31 -13.63
CA GLY A 62 10.47 15.40 -14.61
C GLY A 62 9.08 15.97 -14.81
N MET A 63 8.02 15.31 -14.29
CA MET A 63 6.65 15.81 -14.43
C MET A 63 6.45 17.16 -13.75
N LYS A 64 7.19 17.44 -12.67
CA LYS A 64 7.16 18.74 -11.98
C LYS A 64 7.56 19.86 -12.94
N GLU A 65 8.68 19.67 -13.62
CA GLU A 65 9.29 20.66 -14.50
C GLU A 65 8.50 20.80 -15.82
N ASP A 66 8.03 19.69 -16.40
CA ASP A 66 7.26 19.68 -17.64
C ASP A 66 5.88 20.34 -17.54
N LEU A 67 5.21 20.19 -16.38
CA LEU A 67 3.89 20.76 -16.14
C LEU A 67 3.94 22.09 -15.39
N GLY A 68 5.13 22.54 -14.98
CA GLY A 68 5.30 23.79 -14.24
C GLY A 68 4.64 23.74 -12.86
N PHE A 69 4.82 22.66 -12.11
CA PHE A 69 4.28 22.55 -10.75
C PHE A 69 5.04 23.43 -9.75
N TYR A 70 4.29 24.16 -8.92
CA TYR A 70 4.81 25.05 -7.88
C TYR A 70 4.22 24.74 -6.50
N GLY A 71 5.03 24.94 -5.46
CA GLY A 71 4.60 24.84 -4.06
C GLY A 71 3.92 23.50 -3.70
N ASN A 72 2.67 23.59 -3.25
CA ASN A 72 1.89 22.48 -2.69
C ASN A 72 0.93 21.81 -3.69
N GLU A 73 1.04 22.09 -4.98
CA GLU A 73 0.11 21.58 -5.99
C GLU A 73 0.10 20.05 -6.09
N LEU A 74 1.24 19.37 -5.88
CA LEU A 74 1.27 17.90 -5.78
C LEU A 74 0.38 17.39 -4.63
N VAL A 75 0.46 18.05 -3.48
CA VAL A 75 -0.34 17.70 -2.30
C VAL A 75 -1.81 17.99 -2.56
N GLN A 76 -2.13 19.07 -3.28
CA GLN A 76 -3.51 19.37 -3.70
C GLN A 76 -4.06 18.30 -4.63
N LEU A 77 -3.28 17.82 -5.60
CA LEU A 77 -3.69 16.72 -6.48
C LEU A 77 -3.95 15.42 -5.71
N GLN A 78 -3.06 15.06 -4.78
CA GLN A 78 -3.28 13.90 -3.89
C GLN A 78 -4.55 14.07 -3.03
N THR A 79 -4.81 15.30 -2.57
CA THR A 79 -6.01 15.63 -1.80
C THR A 79 -7.26 15.48 -2.65
N MET A 80 -7.26 16.00 -3.89
CA MET A 80 -8.37 15.85 -4.84
C MET A 80 -8.65 14.37 -5.12
N TYR A 81 -7.61 13.56 -5.31
CA TYR A 81 -7.74 12.11 -5.47
C TYR A 81 -8.40 11.46 -4.25
N THR A 82 -7.96 11.82 -3.04
CA THR A 82 -8.50 11.26 -1.80
C THR A 82 -9.97 11.66 -1.59
N VAL A 83 -10.32 12.93 -1.84
CA VAL A 83 -11.71 13.41 -1.79
C VAL A 83 -12.58 12.66 -2.80
N GLY A 84 -12.10 12.48 -4.03
CA GLY A 84 -12.81 11.71 -5.05
C GLY A 84 -13.03 10.25 -4.65
N ALA A 85 -12.01 9.61 -4.07
CA ALA A 85 -12.11 8.24 -3.57
C ALA A 85 -13.14 8.13 -2.43
N VAL A 86 -13.13 9.05 -1.46
CA VAL A 86 -14.09 9.08 -0.33
C VAL A 86 -15.52 9.29 -0.82
N VAL A 87 -15.73 10.28 -1.68
CA VAL A 87 -17.05 10.60 -2.24
C VAL A 87 -17.59 9.43 -3.08
N GLY A 88 -16.72 8.77 -3.85
CA GLY A 88 -17.10 7.60 -4.65
C GLY A 88 -17.38 6.34 -3.82
N MET A 89 -16.69 6.15 -2.70
CA MET A 89 -16.74 4.90 -1.93
C MET A 89 -18.16 4.51 -1.50
N VAL A 90 -18.93 5.46 -0.96
CA VAL A 90 -20.28 5.19 -0.43
C VAL A 90 -21.28 4.86 -1.56
N PRO A 91 -21.46 5.69 -2.61
CA PRO A 91 -22.33 5.37 -3.74
C PRO A 91 -21.95 4.07 -4.45
N PHE A 92 -20.66 3.81 -4.69
CA PHE A 92 -20.22 2.57 -5.34
C PHE A 92 -20.48 1.33 -4.48
N MET A 93 -20.39 1.45 -3.15
CA MET A 93 -20.73 0.35 -2.25
C MET A 93 -22.22 -0.01 -2.32
N PHE A 94 -23.10 0.99 -2.42
CA PHE A 94 -24.53 0.74 -2.70
C PHE A 94 -24.73 0.17 -4.11
N LEU A 95 -24.02 0.70 -5.12
CA LEU A 95 -24.12 0.23 -6.49
C LEU A 95 -23.77 -1.25 -6.63
N PHE A 96 -22.74 -1.74 -5.93
CA PHE A 96 -22.36 -3.16 -5.92
C PHE A 96 -23.37 -4.09 -5.24
N THR A 97 -24.40 -3.57 -4.59
CA THR A 97 -25.55 -4.40 -4.18
C THR A 97 -26.51 -4.67 -5.35
N TYR A 98 -26.52 -3.80 -6.36
CA TYR A 98 -27.39 -3.91 -7.53
C TYR A 98 -26.66 -4.42 -8.78
N ILE A 99 -25.36 -4.17 -8.90
CA ILE A 99 -24.51 -4.60 -10.01
C ILE A 99 -23.62 -5.77 -9.55
N PRO A 100 -23.35 -6.77 -10.42
CA PRO A 100 -22.53 -7.92 -10.02
C PRO A 100 -21.14 -7.53 -9.52
N MET A 101 -20.81 -8.00 -8.32
CA MET A 101 -19.56 -7.67 -7.62
C MET A 101 -18.28 -8.19 -8.29
N PHE A 102 -18.37 -9.00 -9.36
CA PHE A 102 -17.19 -9.37 -10.15
C PHE A 102 -16.67 -8.21 -11.04
N MET A 103 -17.40 -7.10 -11.17
CA MET A 103 -16.96 -5.90 -11.90
C MET A 103 -16.08 -4.93 -11.08
N VAL A 104 -15.72 -5.30 -9.85
CA VAL A 104 -14.95 -4.46 -8.91
C VAL A 104 -13.59 -4.02 -9.46
N GLY A 105 -12.97 -4.81 -10.34
CA GLY A 105 -11.69 -4.48 -10.98
C GLY A 105 -11.70 -3.21 -11.85
N PHE A 106 -12.87 -2.71 -12.26
CA PHE A 106 -12.99 -1.50 -13.06
C PHE A 106 -13.14 -0.21 -12.24
N PHE A 107 -13.46 -0.32 -10.94
CA PHE A 107 -13.75 0.83 -10.09
C PHE A 107 -12.81 0.86 -8.88
N GLU A 108 -11.75 1.68 -8.97
CA GLU A 108 -10.71 1.77 -7.94
C GLU A 108 -11.24 2.21 -6.56
N ALA A 109 -12.21 3.15 -6.55
CA ALA A 109 -12.72 3.81 -5.34
C ALA A 109 -13.34 2.84 -4.33
N ALA A 110 -14.03 1.80 -4.80
CA ALA A 110 -14.69 0.82 -3.94
C ALA A 110 -14.00 -0.56 -3.96
N PHE A 111 -12.81 -0.67 -4.56
CA PHE A 111 -12.06 -1.93 -4.64
C PHE A 111 -11.76 -2.53 -3.25
N PHE A 112 -11.21 -1.73 -2.34
CA PHE A 112 -10.82 -2.21 -1.00
C PHE A 112 -12.00 -2.76 -0.19
N PRO A 113 -13.12 -2.03 0.02
CA PRO A 113 -14.26 -2.54 0.76
C PRO A 113 -14.95 -3.70 0.02
N ALA A 114 -15.01 -3.68 -1.31
CA ALA A 114 -15.62 -4.77 -2.07
C ALA A 114 -14.82 -6.08 -1.96
N MET A 115 -13.49 -6.04 -2.04
CA MET A 115 -12.68 -7.24 -1.82
C MET A 115 -12.82 -7.80 -0.41
N HIS A 116 -12.88 -6.94 0.61
CA HIS A 116 -13.13 -7.38 1.99
C HIS A 116 -14.54 -7.93 2.18
N TYR A 117 -15.51 -7.40 1.45
CA TYR A 117 -16.87 -7.95 1.41
C TYR A 117 -16.90 -9.33 0.76
N VAL A 118 -16.19 -9.52 -0.36
CA VAL A 118 -16.01 -10.85 -0.99
C VAL A 118 -15.33 -11.82 -0.02
N PHE A 119 -14.30 -11.38 0.72
CA PHE A 119 -13.70 -12.23 1.75
C PHE A 119 -14.72 -12.61 2.84
N GLY A 120 -15.51 -11.65 3.31
CA GLY A 120 -16.58 -11.87 4.28
C GLY A 120 -17.71 -12.78 3.79
N SER A 121 -17.97 -12.82 2.48
CA SER A 121 -19.01 -13.67 1.91
C SER A 121 -18.60 -15.13 1.75
N TRP A 122 -17.31 -15.44 1.68
CA TRP A 122 -16.81 -16.80 1.41
C TRP A 122 -16.06 -17.44 2.59
N TYR A 123 -15.45 -16.64 3.45
CA TYR A 123 -14.57 -17.09 4.52
C TYR A 123 -15.11 -16.76 5.91
N ARG A 124 -14.78 -17.57 6.90
CA ARG A 124 -15.10 -17.30 8.32
C ARG A 124 -14.17 -16.22 8.88
N GLY A 125 -14.58 -15.54 9.95
CA GLY A 125 -13.80 -14.44 10.54
C GLY A 125 -12.32 -14.76 10.84
N HIS A 126 -12.02 -15.95 11.37
CA HIS A 126 -10.65 -16.37 11.65
C HIS A 126 -9.83 -16.76 10.40
N GLU A 127 -10.50 -16.99 9.28
CA GLU A 127 -9.92 -17.34 7.98
C GLU A 127 -9.55 -16.10 7.16
N ILE A 128 -10.33 -15.03 7.34
CA ILE A 128 -10.15 -13.74 6.67
C ILE A 128 -8.85 -13.08 7.08
N ALA A 129 -8.50 -13.09 8.37
CA ALA A 129 -7.30 -12.39 8.87
C ALA A 129 -6.01 -12.80 8.13
N ARG A 130 -5.83 -14.10 7.88
CA ARG A 130 -4.66 -14.66 7.17
C ARG A 130 -4.61 -14.26 5.70
N ARG A 131 -5.75 -14.39 5.01
CA ARG A 131 -5.88 -14.07 3.59
C ARG A 131 -5.80 -12.57 3.35
N GLY A 132 -6.36 -11.78 4.27
CA GLY A 132 -6.20 -10.34 4.35
C GLY A 132 -4.74 -9.93 4.53
N GLY A 133 -3.98 -10.60 5.41
CA GLY A 133 -2.54 -10.35 5.55
C GLY A 133 -1.75 -10.55 4.26
N LEU A 134 -2.07 -11.61 3.51
CA LEU A 134 -1.49 -11.85 2.18
C LEU A 134 -1.91 -10.78 1.17
N PHE A 135 -3.17 -10.36 1.16
CA PHE A 135 -3.65 -9.27 0.31
C PHE A 135 -2.82 -7.99 0.47
N TYR A 136 -2.45 -7.61 1.70
CA TYR A 136 -1.60 -6.43 1.96
C TYR A 136 -0.17 -6.53 1.40
N THR A 137 0.31 -7.72 1.05
CA THR A 137 1.61 -7.84 0.34
C THR A 137 1.57 -7.20 -1.04
N GLY A 138 0.40 -7.20 -1.69
CA GLY A 138 0.19 -6.54 -2.99
C GLY A 138 0.49 -5.05 -2.96
N LEU A 139 0.18 -4.36 -1.85
CA LEU A 139 0.50 -2.94 -1.67
C LEU A 139 2.00 -2.68 -1.80
N ASN A 140 2.80 -3.37 -0.98
CA ASN A 140 4.24 -3.17 -0.98
C ASN A 140 4.85 -3.61 -2.32
N LEU A 141 4.36 -4.72 -2.88
CA LEU A 141 4.79 -5.17 -4.21
C LEU A 141 4.49 -4.10 -5.28
N GLY A 142 3.34 -3.43 -5.19
CA GLY A 142 2.91 -2.44 -6.18
C GLY A 142 3.77 -1.19 -6.13
N THR A 143 3.99 -0.65 -4.94
CA THR A 143 4.88 0.50 -4.73
C THR A 143 6.33 0.17 -5.12
N LEU A 144 6.82 -1.04 -4.82
CA LEU A 144 8.13 -1.52 -5.25
C LEU A 144 8.24 -1.53 -6.78
N THR A 145 7.29 -2.17 -7.48
CA THR A 145 7.29 -2.24 -8.94
C THR A 145 7.20 -0.86 -9.56
N ALA A 146 6.36 0.05 -9.04
CA ALA A 146 6.27 1.41 -9.55
C ALA A 146 7.59 2.19 -9.45
N GLY A 147 8.32 2.05 -8.34
CA GLY A 147 9.64 2.67 -8.19
C GLY A 147 10.67 2.13 -9.20
N LEU A 148 10.67 0.81 -9.43
CA LEU A 148 11.57 0.18 -10.40
C LEU A 148 11.20 0.51 -11.85
N VAL A 149 9.91 0.52 -12.20
CA VAL A 149 9.42 0.94 -13.52
C VAL A 149 9.78 2.41 -13.76
N ALA A 150 9.65 3.26 -12.74
CA ALA A 150 10.05 4.66 -12.82
C ALA A 150 11.55 4.82 -13.11
N ALA A 151 12.40 4.15 -12.33
CA ALA A 151 13.84 4.18 -12.53
C ALA A 151 14.23 3.68 -13.93
N GLY A 152 13.63 2.57 -14.38
CA GLY A 152 13.88 2.01 -15.70
C GLY A 152 13.44 2.92 -16.84
N ALA A 153 12.26 3.54 -16.73
CA ALA A 153 11.73 4.46 -17.73
C ALA A 153 12.58 5.72 -17.83
N SER A 154 12.94 6.34 -16.69
CA SER A 154 13.81 7.52 -16.67
C SER A 154 15.22 7.26 -17.20
N HIS A 155 15.75 6.03 -17.08
CA HIS A 155 17.10 5.71 -17.58
C HIS A 155 17.11 5.31 -19.06
N ARG A 156 16.08 4.61 -19.55
CA ARG A 156 16.12 3.95 -20.87
C ARG A 156 15.11 4.48 -21.88
N LEU A 157 14.04 5.12 -21.41
CA LEU A 157 12.92 5.56 -22.25
C LEU A 157 12.82 7.09 -22.35
N GLU A 158 13.75 7.81 -21.73
CA GLU A 158 13.81 9.26 -21.83
C GLU A 158 14.06 9.70 -23.29
N GLY A 159 13.14 10.51 -23.82
CA GLY A 159 13.20 11.01 -25.21
C GLY A 159 12.83 9.98 -26.29
N VAL A 160 12.50 8.73 -25.92
CA VAL A 160 12.06 7.73 -26.90
C VAL A 160 10.71 8.14 -27.48
N ASN A 161 10.63 8.20 -28.82
CA ASN A 161 9.49 8.74 -29.56
C ASN A 161 9.12 10.19 -29.16
N GLY A 162 10.07 10.97 -28.65
CA GLY A 162 9.84 12.35 -28.20
C GLY A 162 9.02 12.47 -26.91
N LEU A 163 8.86 11.37 -26.16
CA LEU A 163 8.15 11.36 -24.88
C LEU A 163 9.14 11.37 -23.72
N ALA A 164 8.82 12.15 -22.68
CA ALA A 164 9.52 12.10 -21.40
C ALA A 164 9.33 10.74 -20.71
N GLY A 165 10.31 10.30 -19.92
CA GLY A 165 10.30 9.00 -19.26
C GLY A 165 9.08 8.79 -18.35
N TRP A 166 8.61 9.84 -17.68
CA TRP A 166 7.41 9.75 -16.82
C TRP A 166 6.12 9.44 -17.59
N ARG A 167 6.02 9.84 -18.86
CA ARG A 167 4.86 9.49 -19.71
C ARG A 167 4.89 8.01 -20.08
N TRP A 168 6.07 7.46 -20.35
CA TRP A 168 6.25 6.02 -20.60
C TRP A 168 5.87 5.18 -19.39
N MET A 169 6.14 5.64 -18.17
CA MET A 169 5.70 4.96 -16.95
C MET A 169 4.18 4.75 -16.94
N TYR A 170 3.40 5.81 -17.22
CA TYR A 170 1.93 5.70 -17.26
C TYR A 170 1.44 4.75 -18.36
N ILE A 171 2.08 4.75 -19.53
CA ILE A 171 1.74 3.83 -20.62
C ILE A 171 1.99 2.38 -20.20
N ILE A 172 3.17 2.09 -19.62
CA ILE A 172 3.52 0.74 -19.15
C ILE A 172 2.55 0.28 -18.07
N CYS A 173 2.21 1.15 -17.12
CA CYS A 173 1.29 0.81 -16.05
C CYS A 173 -0.13 0.56 -16.57
N ALA A 174 -0.64 1.39 -17.48
CA ALA A 174 -1.93 1.14 -18.13
C ALA A 174 -1.97 -0.22 -18.84
N LEU A 175 -0.90 -0.60 -19.56
CA LEU A 175 -0.79 -1.90 -20.23
C LEU A 175 -0.80 -3.09 -19.25
N ILE A 176 -0.35 -2.90 -18.01
CA ILE A 176 -0.41 -3.91 -16.95
C ILE A 176 -1.81 -3.91 -16.29
N THR A 177 -2.38 -2.73 -16.07
CA THR A 177 -3.65 -2.54 -15.37
C THR A 177 -4.84 -3.08 -16.16
N PHE A 178 -4.91 -2.81 -17.47
CA PHE A 178 -6.05 -3.23 -18.29
C PHE A 178 -6.29 -4.75 -18.29
N PRO A 179 -5.29 -5.61 -18.55
CA PRO A 179 -5.47 -7.06 -18.49
C PRO A 179 -5.89 -7.56 -17.12
N VAL A 180 -5.36 -6.99 -16.03
CA VAL A 180 -5.71 -7.39 -14.66
C VAL A 180 -7.14 -6.98 -14.30
N GLY A 181 -7.60 -5.82 -14.77
CA GLY A 181 -9.01 -5.40 -14.66
C GLY A 181 -9.95 -6.37 -15.39
N ILE A 182 -9.62 -6.73 -16.64
CA ILE A 182 -10.38 -7.70 -17.43
C ILE A 182 -10.37 -9.08 -16.76
N MET A 183 -9.24 -9.50 -16.21
CA MET A 183 -9.12 -10.77 -15.50
C MET A 183 -10.04 -10.83 -14.28
N GLY A 184 -10.26 -9.71 -13.60
CA GLY A 184 -11.19 -9.60 -12.47
C GLY A 184 -12.61 -9.98 -12.81
N TYR A 185 -13.07 -9.58 -14.00
CA TYR A 185 -14.40 -9.93 -14.49
C TYR A 185 -14.61 -11.45 -14.59
N PHE A 186 -13.57 -12.18 -15.02
CA PHE A 186 -13.64 -13.63 -15.22
C PHE A 186 -13.26 -14.45 -13.98
N LEU A 187 -12.42 -13.92 -13.08
CA LEU A 187 -11.87 -14.65 -11.93
C LEU A 187 -12.52 -14.33 -10.58
N LEU A 188 -13.20 -13.19 -10.42
CA LEU A 188 -13.83 -12.90 -9.13
C LEU A 188 -15.08 -13.77 -8.96
N PRO A 189 -15.20 -14.53 -7.84
CA PRO A 189 -16.36 -15.39 -7.59
C PRO A 189 -17.64 -14.60 -7.28
N GLY A 190 -17.56 -13.28 -7.11
CA GLY A 190 -18.68 -12.47 -6.63
C GLY A 190 -19.02 -12.80 -5.17
N THR A 191 -20.30 -12.76 -4.83
CA THR A 191 -20.82 -13.08 -3.50
C THR A 191 -21.66 -14.35 -3.56
N ILE A 192 -22.05 -14.92 -2.42
CA ILE A 192 -22.94 -16.11 -2.41
C ILE A 192 -24.29 -15.79 -3.05
N ASP A 193 -24.80 -14.57 -2.87
CA ASP A 193 -26.06 -14.12 -3.46
C ASP A 193 -25.94 -13.72 -4.93
N GLN A 194 -24.76 -13.26 -5.35
CA GLN A 194 -24.44 -12.90 -6.74
C GLN A 194 -23.19 -13.66 -7.20
N PRO A 195 -23.27 -14.99 -7.36
CA PRO A 195 -22.11 -15.81 -7.64
C PRO A 195 -21.72 -15.72 -9.12
N ASN A 196 -20.43 -15.69 -9.37
CA ASN A 196 -19.89 -15.80 -10.72
C ASN A 196 -19.93 -17.27 -11.18
N ARG A 197 -20.92 -17.58 -12.02
CA ARG A 197 -21.17 -18.92 -12.57
C ARG A 197 -20.08 -19.42 -13.53
N TRP A 198 -19.16 -18.56 -13.97
CA TRP A 198 -18.00 -18.99 -14.76
C TRP A 198 -17.03 -19.86 -13.96
N ILE A 199 -17.01 -19.71 -12.64
CA ILE A 199 -16.04 -20.34 -11.74
C ILE A 199 -16.70 -21.33 -10.79
N LEU A 200 -17.90 -20.98 -10.31
CA LEU A 200 -18.57 -21.68 -9.23
C LEU A 200 -19.77 -22.47 -9.74
N ASN A 201 -19.86 -23.72 -9.28
CA ASN A 201 -21.00 -24.59 -9.52
C ASN A 201 -22.03 -24.41 -8.40
N ASP A 202 -23.30 -24.74 -8.67
CA ASP A 202 -24.38 -24.65 -7.66
C ASP A 202 -24.07 -25.49 -6.41
N LYS A 203 -23.37 -26.62 -6.57
CA LYS A 203 -22.90 -27.45 -5.44
C LYS A 203 -21.89 -26.74 -4.54
N ASP A 204 -20.97 -25.98 -5.14
CA ASP A 204 -19.94 -25.22 -4.41
C ASP A 204 -20.58 -24.11 -3.59
N ILE A 205 -21.59 -23.44 -4.17
CA ILE A 205 -22.36 -22.36 -3.55
C ILE A 205 -23.16 -22.90 -2.35
N GLU A 206 -23.87 -24.01 -2.53
CA GLU A 206 -24.66 -24.63 -1.46
C GLU A 206 -23.77 -25.16 -0.33
N LEU A 207 -22.59 -25.70 -0.65
CA LEU A 207 -21.61 -26.12 0.34
C LEU A 207 -21.05 -24.92 1.13
N ALA A 208 -20.70 -23.82 0.45
CA ALA A 208 -20.25 -22.59 1.11
C ALA A 208 -21.31 -22.01 2.04
N LYS A 209 -22.58 -21.98 1.59
CA LYS A 209 -23.71 -21.47 2.37
C LYS A 209 -23.90 -22.26 3.67
N ARG A 210 -24.04 -23.59 3.58
CA ARG A 210 -24.19 -24.47 4.75
C ARG A 210 -23.01 -24.36 5.72
N ARG A 211 -21.80 -24.16 5.20
CA ARG A 211 -20.57 -24.00 5.99
C ARG A 211 -20.57 -22.72 6.81
N LEU A 212 -21.01 -21.60 6.22
CA LEU A 212 -21.07 -20.29 6.86
C LEU A 212 -22.24 -20.19 7.86
N GLU A 213 -23.40 -20.74 7.51
CA GLU A 213 -24.56 -20.81 8.41
C GLU A 213 -24.24 -21.60 9.69
N ARG A 214 -23.46 -22.69 9.60
CA ARG A 214 -22.95 -23.43 10.78
C ARG A 214 -22.12 -22.57 11.72
N SER A 215 -21.46 -21.54 11.20
CA SER A 215 -20.67 -20.58 11.97
C SER A 215 -21.46 -19.34 12.41
N GLY A 216 -22.79 -19.36 12.26
CA GLY A 216 -23.67 -18.26 12.64
C GLY A 216 -23.57 -17.03 11.74
N HIS A 217 -23.01 -17.15 10.54
CA HIS A 217 -23.04 -16.05 9.56
C HIS A 217 -24.45 -15.90 9.01
N VAL A 218 -25.04 -14.73 9.25
CA VAL A 218 -26.34 -14.37 8.69
C VAL A 218 -26.10 -13.84 7.27
N THR A 219 -26.43 -14.65 6.28
CA THR A 219 -26.27 -14.34 4.85
C THR A 219 -27.40 -13.46 4.29
N HIS A 220 -28.51 -13.28 5.03
CA HIS A 220 -29.67 -12.53 4.56
C HIS A 220 -30.12 -11.46 5.56
N GLY A 221 -30.16 -10.20 5.10
CA GLY A 221 -30.71 -9.08 5.87
C GLY A 221 -31.12 -7.92 4.97
N THR A 222 -32.37 -7.46 5.08
CA THR A 222 -32.82 -6.25 4.39
C THR A 222 -32.21 -5.02 5.06
N PHE A 223 -31.69 -4.07 4.27
CA PHE A 223 -31.20 -2.80 4.79
C PHE A 223 -32.35 -2.01 5.44
N LYS A 224 -32.26 -1.78 6.75
CA LYS A 224 -33.21 -0.95 7.50
C LYS A 224 -32.49 0.28 8.00
N VAL A 225 -33.06 1.47 7.76
CA VAL A 225 -32.49 2.75 8.21
C VAL A 225 -32.35 2.80 9.75
N SER A 226 -33.17 2.04 10.48
CA SER A 226 -33.03 1.87 11.93
C SER A 226 -31.69 1.24 12.36
N HIS A 227 -31.07 0.41 11.51
CA HIS A 227 -29.74 -0.15 11.77
C HIS A 227 -28.65 0.92 11.69
N LEU A 228 -28.75 1.88 10.75
CA LEU A 228 -27.81 3.01 10.69
C LEU A 228 -27.82 3.77 12.02
N LYS A 229 -29.01 4.12 12.53
CA LYS A 229 -29.14 4.82 13.81
C LYS A 229 -28.52 4.04 14.95
N ARG A 230 -28.70 2.71 14.97
CA ARG A 230 -28.08 1.84 15.98
C ARG A 230 -26.55 1.82 15.89
N ILE A 231 -26.01 1.77 14.67
CA ILE A 231 -24.56 1.77 14.42
C ILE A 231 -23.94 3.10 14.87
N PHE A 232 -24.50 4.24 14.43
CA PHE A 232 -24.00 5.56 14.78
C PHE A 232 -24.15 5.92 16.27
N LEU A 233 -25.10 5.31 16.98
CA LEU A 233 -25.25 5.49 18.43
C LEU A 233 -24.43 4.47 19.24
N SER A 234 -23.80 3.49 18.59
CA SER A 234 -22.98 2.48 19.26
C SER A 234 -21.63 3.07 19.64
N PRO A 235 -21.21 3.05 20.93
CA PRO A 235 -19.89 3.52 21.34
C PRO A 235 -18.74 2.79 20.61
N GLN A 236 -18.92 1.49 20.34
CA GLN A 236 -17.93 0.65 19.65
C GLN A 236 -17.60 1.16 18.25
N PHE A 237 -18.59 1.70 17.53
CA PHE A 237 -18.39 2.25 16.20
C PHE A 237 -17.46 3.47 16.24
N TRP A 238 -17.70 4.40 17.18
CA TRP A 238 -16.85 5.57 17.36
C TRP A 238 -15.46 5.23 17.88
N THR A 239 -15.32 4.23 18.75
CA THR A 239 -14.00 3.75 19.18
C THR A 239 -13.19 3.24 17.99
N VAL A 240 -13.78 2.46 17.09
CA VAL A 240 -13.10 1.96 15.89
C VAL A 240 -12.71 3.11 14.96
N ILE A 241 -13.59 4.09 14.75
CA ILE A 241 -13.26 5.28 13.94
C ILE A 241 -12.08 6.04 14.52
N ILE A 242 -12.10 6.33 15.82
CA ILE A 242 -11.02 7.09 16.47
C ILE A 242 -9.69 6.36 16.32
N VAL A 243 -9.66 5.05 16.59
CA VAL A 243 -8.45 4.23 16.47
C VAL A 243 -7.96 4.22 15.02
N ASP A 244 -8.85 4.05 14.05
CA ASP A 244 -8.51 4.04 12.62
C ASP A 244 -7.96 5.40 12.16
N CYS A 245 -8.61 6.51 12.55
CA CYS A 245 -8.11 7.86 12.28
C CYS A 245 -6.71 8.08 12.84
N LEU A 246 -6.45 7.69 14.09
CA LEU A 246 -5.13 7.81 14.69
C LEU A 246 -4.09 6.95 13.96
N PHE A 247 -4.47 5.73 13.57
CA PHE A 247 -3.59 4.80 12.86
C PHE A 247 -3.18 5.34 11.48
N TRP A 248 -4.14 5.86 10.71
CA TRP A 248 -3.85 6.46 9.39
C TRP A 248 -3.02 7.73 9.49
N ASN A 249 -3.27 8.58 10.50
CA ASN A 249 -2.45 9.77 10.74
C ASN A 249 -1.01 9.42 11.12
N ALA A 250 -0.80 8.41 11.97
CA ALA A 250 0.54 7.94 12.34
C ALA A 250 1.33 7.32 11.16
N GLY A 251 0.63 6.93 10.08
CA GLY A 251 1.21 6.28 8.90
C GLY A 251 1.26 7.15 7.64
N ILE A 252 0.94 8.45 7.72
CA ILE A 252 0.68 9.30 6.55
C ILE A 252 1.86 9.38 5.56
N HIS A 253 3.09 9.25 6.06
CA HIS A 253 4.31 9.29 5.25
C HIS A 253 4.37 8.19 4.17
N LYS A 254 3.60 7.11 4.33
CA LYS A 254 3.51 6.00 3.37
C LYS A 254 2.74 6.39 2.11
N SER A 255 1.75 7.29 2.21
CA SER A 255 0.89 7.67 1.09
C SER A 255 1.29 8.99 0.43
N THR A 256 1.99 9.87 1.14
CA THR A 256 2.37 11.21 0.64
C THR A 256 3.67 11.23 -0.17
N GLY A 257 4.44 10.15 -0.17
CA GLY A 257 5.75 10.12 -0.84
C GLY A 257 6.80 11.01 -0.17
N SER A 258 6.64 11.32 1.12
CA SER A 258 7.52 12.24 1.85
C SER A 258 9.00 11.85 1.78
N PHE A 259 9.32 10.56 1.87
CA PHE A 259 10.69 10.05 1.78
C PHE A 259 11.31 10.32 0.39
N LEU A 260 10.55 10.10 -0.68
CA LEU A 260 10.97 10.36 -2.06
C LEU A 260 11.24 11.85 -2.29
N LEU A 261 10.35 12.72 -1.80
CA LEU A 261 10.53 14.16 -1.87
C LEU A 261 11.73 14.64 -1.04
N TRP A 262 11.96 14.05 0.12
CA TRP A 262 13.13 14.33 0.95
C TRP A 262 14.43 13.98 0.22
N ILE A 263 14.55 12.79 -0.38
CA ILE A 263 15.75 12.44 -1.17
C ILE A 263 15.92 13.39 -2.38
N LYS A 264 14.83 13.75 -3.08
CA LYS A 264 14.89 14.75 -4.18
C LYS A 264 15.42 16.09 -3.68
N SER A 265 15.01 16.52 -2.48
CA SER A 265 15.45 17.79 -1.89
C SER A 265 16.95 17.88 -1.62
N LEU A 266 17.64 16.74 -1.47
CA LEU A 266 19.09 16.72 -1.26
C LEU A 266 19.87 17.18 -2.49
N GLY A 267 19.29 17.08 -3.70
CA GLY A 267 19.93 17.51 -4.95
C GLY A 267 21.17 16.72 -5.38
N ARG A 268 21.44 15.56 -4.75
CA ARG A 268 22.67 14.76 -4.97
C ARG A 268 22.51 13.60 -5.93
N TYR A 269 21.27 13.17 -6.20
CA TYR A 269 20.96 11.93 -6.90
C TYR A 269 20.18 12.20 -8.17
N SER A 270 20.42 11.41 -9.21
CA SER A 270 19.64 11.47 -10.45
C SER A 270 18.20 10.97 -10.21
N PRO A 271 17.21 11.37 -11.04
CA PRO A 271 15.83 10.91 -10.90
C PRO A 271 15.69 9.38 -10.89
N ALA A 272 16.48 8.68 -11.70
CA ALA A 272 16.52 7.22 -11.70
C ALA A 272 17.04 6.67 -10.36
N LYS A 273 18.12 7.25 -9.82
CA LYS A 273 18.69 6.79 -8.55
C LYS A 273 17.77 7.06 -7.36
N ILE A 274 17.06 8.18 -7.37
CA ILE A 274 16.05 8.50 -6.34
C ILE A 274 14.97 7.41 -6.31
N ASN A 275 14.44 7.03 -7.47
CA ASN A 275 13.42 5.99 -7.58
C ASN A 275 13.93 4.60 -7.16
N GLU A 276 15.19 4.25 -7.47
CA GLU A 276 15.83 3.01 -6.97
C GLU A 276 15.96 2.98 -5.45
N LEU A 277 16.36 4.09 -4.82
CA LEU A 277 16.52 4.17 -3.37
C LEU A 277 15.17 4.03 -2.66
N VAL A 278 14.12 4.63 -3.21
CA VAL A 278 12.77 4.55 -2.64
C VAL A 278 12.16 3.17 -2.79
N ALA A 279 12.59 2.37 -3.78
CA ALA A 279 12.18 0.98 -3.95
C ALA A 279 12.64 0.06 -2.78
N ILE A 280 13.65 0.45 -2.01
CA ILE A 280 14.16 -0.35 -0.88
C ILE A 280 13.11 -0.44 0.24
N THR A 281 12.40 0.66 0.53
CA THR A 281 11.40 0.72 1.61
C THR A 281 10.28 -0.31 1.45
N PRO A 282 9.56 -0.39 0.31
CA PRO A 282 8.53 -1.41 0.13
C PRO A 282 9.11 -2.83 0.05
N ALA A 283 10.35 -3.03 -0.44
CA ALA A 283 10.98 -4.35 -0.45
C ALA A 283 11.17 -4.91 0.97
N LEU A 284 11.68 -4.10 1.89
CA LEU A 284 11.76 -4.46 3.32
C LEU A 284 10.36 -4.61 3.94
N GLY A 285 9.41 -3.77 3.49
CA GLY A 285 8.00 -3.82 3.88
C GLY A 285 7.32 -5.16 3.59
N ILE A 286 7.66 -5.85 2.48
CA ILE A 286 7.10 -7.18 2.16
C ILE A 286 7.51 -8.21 3.22
N LEU A 287 8.81 -8.29 3.53
CA LEU A 287 9.32 -9.21 4.54
C LEU A 287 8.72 -8.92 5.91
N TYR A 288 8.71 -7.64 6.27
CA TYR A 288 8.14 -7.19 7.53
C TYR A 288 6.64 -7.52 7.65
N ASN A 289 5.85 -7.26 6.61
CA ASN A 289 4.42 -7.55 6.58
C ASN A 289 4.15 -9.05 6.76
N LEU A 290 4.87 -9.90 6.03
CA LEU A 290 4.72 -11.35 6.17
C LEU A 290 5.08 -11.81 7.59
N ILE A 291 6.22 -11.36 8.13
CA ILE A 291 6.64 -11.72 9.50
C ILE A 291 5.61 -11.25 10.53
N ALA A 292 5.12 -10.01 10.43
CA ALA A 292 4.14 -9.46 11.36
C ALA A 292 2.80 -10.21 11.30
N CYS A 293 2.31 -10.54 10.10
CA CYS A 293 1.08 -11.33 9.93
C CYS A 293 1.21 -12.75 10.51
N PHE A 294 2.30 -13.47 10.19
CA PHE A 294 2.49 -14.81 10.74
C PHE A 294 2.78 -14.79 12.25
N ALA A 295 3.50 -13.78 12.76
CA ALA A 295 3.75 -13.62 14.19
C ALA A 295 2.48 -13.28 14.98
N SER A 296 1.59 -12.46 14.40
CA SER A 296 0.26 -12.18 14.94
C SER A 296 -0.54 -13.46 15.13
N ASP A 297 -0.52 -14.34 14.14
CA ASP A 297 -1.34 -15.54 14.14
C ASP A 297 -0.77 -16.70 14.97
N LEU A 298 0.56 -16.82 15.07
CA LEU A 298 1.22 -17.96 15.69
C LEU A 298 1.66 -17.72 17.14
N VAL A 299 2.08 -16.49 17.47
CA VAL A 299 2.86 -16.24 18.71
C VAL A 299 2.26 -15.11 19.56
N LEU A 300 2.02 -13.95 18.96
CA LEU A 300 1.78 -12.71 19.71
C LEU A 300 0.29 -12.41 19.92
N GLY A 301 -0.57 -12.89 19.02
CA GLY A 301 -1.96 -12.44 18.91
C GLY A 301 -2.08 -11.07 18.24
N PRO A 302 -3.28 -10.70 17.74
CA PRO A 302 -3.47 -9.49 16.94
C PRO A 302 -3.09 -8.19 17.65
N ALA A 303 -3.47 -8.04 18.92
CA ALA A 303 -3.22 -6.82 19.68
C ALA A 303 -1.72 -6.54 19.85
N TRP A 304 -0.93 -7.55 20.23
CA TRP A 304 0.51 -7.37 20.44
C TRP A 304 1.29 -7.20 19.15
N ALA A 305 0.85 -7.83 18.06
CA ALA A 305 1.43 -7.59 16.74
C ALA A 305 1.23 -6.13 16.28
N ILE A 306 0.03 -5.58 16.50
CA ILE A 306 -0.27 -4.16 16.20
C ILE A 306 0.58 -3.24 17.07
N THR A 307 0.69 -3.52 18.38
CA THR A 307 1.51 -2.72 19.30
C THR A 307 2.98 -2.73 18.89
N MET A 308 3.53 -3.91 18.56
CA MET A 308 4.90 -4.06 18.08
C MET A 308 5.14 -3.25 16.79
N ALA A 309 4.22 -3.34 15.83
CA ALA A 309 4.33 -2.60 14.58
C ALA A 309 4.24 -1.08 14.75
N SER A 310 3.32 -0.64 15.60
CA SER A 310 3.15 0.79 15.90
C SER A 310 4.36 1.35 16.65
N THR A 311 4.96 0.56 17.54
CA THR A 311 6.16 0.94 18.28
C THR A 311 7.36 1.08 17.36
N LEU A 312 7.55 0.13 16.44
CA LEU A 312 8.62 0.20 15.43
C LEU A 312 8.45 1.40 14.51
N ASN A 313 7.21 1.72 14.10
CA ASN A 313 6.92 2.91 13.31
C ASN A 313 7.28 4.19 14.08
N ALA A 314 6.89 4.30 15.36
CA ALA A 314 7.22 5.45 16.20
C ALA A 314 8.74 5.63 16.38
N ILE A 315 9.48 4.54 16.62
CA ILE A 315 10.95 4.58 16.71
C ILE A 315 11.56 5.08 15.40
N GLY A 316 11.08 4.57 14.26
CA GLY A 316 11.55 5.00 12.94
C GLY A 316 11.36 6.49 12.69
N LEU A 317 10.20 7.05 13.08
CA LEU A 317 9.93 8.48 12.97
C LEU A 317 10.86 9.32 13.85
N VAL A 318 11.06 8.92 15.11
CA VAL A 318 11.96 9.61 16.04
C VAL A 318 13.40 9.62 15.51
N ILE A 319 13.87 8.51 14.94
CA ILE A 319 15.21 8.43 14.34
C ILE A 319 15.31 9.36 13.13
N GLY A 320 14.30 9.36 12.25
CA GLY A 320 14.25 10.24 11.08
C GLY A 320 14.27 11.73 11.45
N ASP A 321 13.52 12.12 12.48
CA ASP A 321 13.51 13.51 12.98
C ASP A 321 14.86 13.89 13.58
N MET A 322 15.51 12.99 14.32
CA MET A 322 16.86 13.21 14.86
C MET A 322 17.91 13.39 13.76
N GLU A 323 17.79 12.67 12.65
CA GLU A 323 18.70 12.82 11.50
C GLU A 323 18.47 14.10 10.73
N SER A 324 17.20 14.46 10.50
CA SER A 324 16.83 15.73 9.89
C SER A 324 17.36 16.91 10.71
N ALA A 325 17.24 16.82 12.04
CA ALA A 325 17.76 17.84 12.96
C ALA A 325 19.30 17.92 12.99
N ARG A 326 20.01 16.83 12.67
CA ARG A 326 21.48 16.77 12.70
C ARG A 326 22.14 17.02 11.35
N GLY A 327 21.39 17.10 10.25
CA GLY A 327 21.96 17.23 8.89
C GLY A 327 22.85 16.07 8.46
N CYS A 328 22.86 14.97 9.23
CA CYS A 328 23.72 13.81 9.04
C CYS A 328 22.81 12.60 8.82
N SER A 329 22.81 12.11 7.58
CA SER A 329 21.92 11.04 7.16
C SER A 329 22.47 9.67 7.61
N LEU A 330 21.64 8.78 8.19
CA LEU A 330 21.97 7.35 8.25
C LEU A 330 22.12 6.77 6.86
N VAL A 331 21.53 7.39 5.82
CA VAL A 331 21.82 7.05 4.42
C VAL A 331 23.31 7.21 4.13
N TRP A 332 24.00 8.16 4.78
CA TRP A 332 25.46 8.28 4.66
C TRP A 332 26.18 7.12 5.35
N ILE A 333 25.69 6.63 6.49
CA ILE A 333 26.26 5.47 7.20
C ILE A 333 25.93 4.17 6.44
N LEU A 334 24.70 4.01 5.92
CA LEU A 334 24.28 2.84 5.14
C LEU A 334 24.90 2.84 3.74
N ASP A 335 25.13 3.99 3.10
CA ASP A 335 25.96 4.09 1.88
C ASP A 335 27.40 3.66 2.19
N ASN A 336 27.99 4.15 3.28
CA ASN A 336 29.37 3.80 3.68
C ASN A 336 29.53 2.38 4.26
N VAL A 337 28.46 1.72 4.74
CA VAL A 337 28.51 0.42 5.41
C VAL A 337 27.92 -0.72 4.57
N LEU A 338 26.85 -0.48 3.81
CA LEU A 338 26.15 -1.51 3.03
C LEU A 338 26.39 -1.42 1.51
N VAL A 339 26.66 -0.24 0.95
CA VAL A 339 26.74 -0.05 -0.52
C VAL A 339 28.18 0.08 -1.01
N GLU A 340 29.08 0.78 -0.31
CA GLU A 340 30.45 0.99 -0.79
C GLU A 340 31.42 -0.17 -0.43
N ARG A 341 31.26 -0.83 0.71
CA ARG A 341 32.24 -1.85 1.16
C ARG A 341 32.22 -3.22 0.46
N PRO A 342 31.14 -3.68 -0.20
CA PRO A 342 31.22 -4.93 -0.97
C PRO A 342 31.90 -4.74 -2.34
N PHE A 343 31.82 -3.55 -2.94
CA PHE A 343 32.26 -3.31 -4.32
C PHE A 343 33.74 -2.88 -4.45
N GLU A 344 34.36 -2.33 -3.40
CA GLU A 344 35.80 -1.99 -3.43
C GLU A 344 36.74 -3.21 -3.34
N ARG A 345 36.24 -4.42 -3.05
CA ARG A 345 37.06 -5.64 -2.98
C ARG A 345 37.24 -6.37 -4.32
N LEU A 346 36.70 -5.85 -5.41
CA LEU A 346 36.89 -6.41 -6.76
C LEU A 346 38.08 -5.69 -7.44
N PRO A 347 39.23 -6.35 -7.65
CA PRO A 347 40.47 -5.71 -8.10
C PRO A 347 40.46 -5.13 -9.54
N TRP A 348 39.32 -5.12 -10.22
CA TRP A 348 39.20 -4.88 -11.67
C TRP A 348 38.34 -3.66 -12.06
N LEU A 349 37.82 -2.88 -11.12
CA LEU A 349 37.14 -1.61 -11.42
C LEU A 349 38.04 -0.44 -11.03
N GLY A 350 38.45 0.34 -12.03
CA GLY A 350 39.39 1.45 -11.89
C GLY A 350 38.93 2.48 -10.85
N LYS A 351 39.90 2.95 -10.04
CA LYS A 351 39.70 3.93 -8.96
C LYS A 351 39.19 5.25 -9.50
N TYR A 352 37.97 5.64 -9.12
CA TYR A 352 37.45 6.99 -9.28
C TYR A 352 37.64 7.76 -7.95
N HIS A 353 38.37 8.88 -7.97
CA HIS A 353 38.54 9.77 -6.81
C HIS A 353 37.69 11.03 -7.00
N PRO A 354 36.65 11.28 -6.18
CA PRO A 354 35.97 12.57 -6.17
C PRO A 354 36.78 13.63 -5.38
N PRO A 355 36.69 14.92 -5.74
CA PRO A 355 37.45 15.99 -5.09
C PRO A 355 36.92 16.32 -3.69
N ARG A 356 37.83 16.46 -2.72
CA ARG A 356 37.54 16.87 -1.34
C ARG A 356 37.20 18.36 -1.29
N LEU A 357 35.96 18.70 -0.95
CA LEU A 357 35.59 20.06 -0.54
C LEU A 357 35.61 20.18 0.99
N SER A 358 36.29 21.21 1.50
CA SER A 358 36.51 21.43 2.94
C SER A 358 35.24 21.91 3.66
N GLY A 359 34.95 21.34 4.84
CA GLY A 359 33.69 21.50 5.59
C GLY A 359 33.35 22.88 6.16
N ARG A 360 34.02 23.97 5.78
CA ARG A 360 33.70 25.33 6.28
C ARG A 360 32.75 26.13 5.39
N THR A 361 32.60 25.79 4.10
CA THR A 361 31.80 26.61 3.16
C THR A 361 30.30 26.29 3.19
N VAL A 362 29.90 25.13 3.71
CA VAL A 362 28.49 24.68 3.71
C VAL A 362 27.66 25.32 4.84
N LEU A 363 28.29 25.60 5.99
CA LEU A 363 27.60 26.17 7.16
C LEU A 363 27.07 27.59 6.93
N HIS A 364 27.77 28.41 6.14
CA HIS A 364 27.33 29.78 5.84
C HIS A 364 26.13 29.81 4.87
N SER A 365 25.99 28.82 3.98
CA SER A 365 24.90 28.82 2.98
C SER A 365 23.55 28.38 3.57
N CYS A 366 23.56 27.50 4.58
CA CYS A 366 22.32 27.03 5.23
C CYS A 366 21.72 28.06 6.21
N ALA A 367 22.54 28.89 6.86
CA ALA A 367 22.04 29.92 7.77
C ALA A 367 21.28 31.04 7.02
N ASP A 368 21.72 31.41 5.81
CA ASP A 368 21.07 32.43 4.99
C ASP A 368 19.73 31.97 4.38
N TYR A 369 19.55 30.66 4.14
CA TYR A 369 18.31 30.13 3.54
C TYR A 369 17.12 30.15 4.50
N ASN A 370 17.35 29.86 5.79
CA ASN A 370 16.29 29.90 6.81
C ASN A 370 15.85 31.33 7.16
N HIS A 371 16.73 32.33 7.04
CA HIS A 371 16.38 33.71 7.39
C HIS A 371 15.62 34.45 6.27
N ARG A 372 15.86 34.12 4.99
CA ARG A 372 15.17 34.78 3.85
C ARG A 372 13.76 34.22 3.57
N THR A 373 13.49 32.97 3.91
CA THR A 373 12.21 32.32 3.61
C THR A 373 11.08 32.77 4.55
N ILE A 374 11.42 33.25 5.76
CA ILE A 374 10.43 33.71 6.75
C ILE A 374 10.01 35.18 6.52
N LEU A 375 10.85 36.00 5.87
CA LEU A 375 10.57 37.43 5.67
C LEU A 375 9.98 37.77 4.29
N ASN A 376 10.21 36.96 3.25
CA ASN A 376 9.72 37.26 1.89
C ASN A 376 8.28 36.78 1.60
N GLY A 377 7.52 36.39 2.63
CA GLY A 377 6.11 36.00 2.52
C GLY A 377 5.12 37.18 2.47
N MET A 378 5.61 38.42 2.54
CA MET A 378 4.82 39.65 2.42
C MET A 378 5.60 40.63 1.54
N ASP A 379 5.42 40.56 0.21
CA ASP A 379 5.25 41.71 -0.69
C ASP A 379 5.62 41.39 -2.15
N SER A 380 4.65 41.69 -3.03
CA SER A 380 4.77 42.18 -4.41
C SER A 380 5.13 41.24 -5.60
N SER A 381 4.25 41.39 -6.60
CA SER A 381 4.25 41.06 -8.04
C SER A 381 5.56 41.35 -8.83
N PRO A 382 5.68 40.88 -10.10
CA PRO A 382 6.93 40.47 -10.73
C PRO A 382 7.66 41.58 -11.50
N TYR A 383 8.98 41.44 -11.62
CA TYR A 383 9.78 42.08 -12.66
C TYR A 383 10.84 41.11 -13.20
N PHE A 384 10.76 40.82 -14.50
CA PHE A 384 11.89 40.42 -15.34
C PHE A 384 12.98 41.50 -15.29
N PRO A 385 14.27 41.16 -15.50
CA PRO A 385 14.86 41.55 -16.78
C PRO A 385 15.87 40.56 -17.39
N ASN A 386 16.04 40.78 -18.70
CA ASN A 386 16.94 40.17 -19.67
C ASN A 386 18.43 40.24 -19.29
N CYS A 387 19.17 39.19 -19.64
CA CYS A 387 20.34 39.20 -20.55
C CYS A 387 20.85 37.76 -20.75
#